data_AF-A0AAE7D6M3-F1
#
_entry.id   AF-A0AAE7D6M3-F1
#
_cell.length_a   1.000
_cell.length_b   1.000
_cell.length_c   1.000
_cell.angle_alpha   90.00
_cell.angle_beta   90.00
_cell.angle_gamma   90.00
#
_symmetry.space_group_name_H-M   'P 1'
#
loop_
_entity.id
_entity.type
_entity.pdbx_description
1 polymer ?
#
loop_
_entity_poly.entity_id
_entity_poly.type
_entity_poly.pdbx_seq_one_letter_code
_entity_poly.pdbx_strand_id
1 'polypeptide(L)'
;MARINPVPDPNRTQPTPAAAPADATPDADKDGYDAGFKGLNEEEEGDGEKKEDKKDSEYDGTAVNEKEEQTDDTKCPHCKDDITLAQIKAITTINAKDETMVTKLLEYLNLYKADHKIDTCVRKAHFIAQALHESGSFSVLEEDLNYRPSSLTSYWKKEEFIALTDANIAAHKAHFSVAEPKPAKGKDGKAAPAAAPAAPVADKYKDFSLNPAYIYGNTNKESTVKLTSSDGKSKLELNLVKHKADERIVGNRKYGGRDGNSKDNDDGYNFRGHGIIQLTHKPAYTSFTGFAQKTGFNNEKSTLDFTATSEEKGVKKCNSDLLSDKADPKYAVQSAVWFWSTYKSGSKLESKSDDENFAGVTNVINGGNHGTKDRYTKLLNGRKELLVYDHYRYLLENSKDEKFKQKLKDALTKAASAQSVCAYSKKTKKFDADCISVDADPEAQAILDEFGGNSKQDAAKGKKDDKSKAPPAAPGQAGQTGKPAPGQAPAGKPAPKH
;
A
#
# COMPACT_ATOMS: atom_id res chain seq x y z
N MET A 1 -14.49 -38.75 33.05
CA MET A 1 -13.81 -38.64 34.36
C MET A 1 -12.91 -37.43 34.32
N ALA A 2 -13.28 -36.38 35.07
CA ALA A 2 -12.58 -35.12 35.16
C ALA A 2 -11.13 -35.32 35.66
N ARG A 3 -10.16 -34.66 35.03
CA ARG A 3 -8.80 -34.54 35.55
C ARG A 3 -8.53 -33.08 35.88
N ILE A 4 -8.22 -32.88 37.15
CA ILE A 4 -7.93 -31.63 37.83
C ILE A 4 -6.55 -31.14 37.37
N ASN A 5 -6.47 -29.89 36.87
CA ASN A 5 -5.19 -29.21 36.64
C ASN A 5 -4.68 -28.62 37.97
N PRO A 6 -3.37 -28.72 38.28
CA PRO A 6 -2.80 -28.10 39.47
C PRO A 6 -2.75 -26.56 39.34
N VAL A 7 -3.04 -25.89 40.45
CA VAL A 7 -3.00 -24.42 40.63
C VAL A 7 -1.55 -23.91 40.59
N PRO A 8 -1.25 -22.79 39.89
CA PRO A 8 0.09 -22.21 39.88
C PRO A 8 0.47 -21.52 41.20
N ASP A 9 1.73 -21.69 41.60
CA ASP A 9 2.38 -21.13 42.79
C ASP A 9 2.52 -19.59 42.69
N PRO A 10 1.94 -18.81 43.62
CA PRO A 10 1.95 -17.35 43.59
C PRO A 10 3.30 -16.71 43.99
N ASN A 11 4.35 -17.48 44.33
CA ASN A 11 5.62 -16.94 44.83
C ASN A 11 6.85 -17.14 43.92
N ARG A 12 6.66 -17.48 42.64
CA ARG A 12 7.80 -17.57 41.71
C ARG A 12 8.18 -16.21 41.13
N THR A 13 9.13 -15.53 41.77
CA THR A 13 9.78 -14.31 41.25
C THR A 13 10.61 -14.60 40.00
N GLN A 14 10.31 -13.87 38.92
CA GLN A 14 11.08 -13.85 37.66
C GLN A 14 12.36 -13.01 37.83
N PRO A 15 13.52 -13.42 37.28
CA PRO A 15 14.72 -12.60 37.31
C PRO A 15 14.62 -11.41 36.33
N THR A 16 15.00 -10.22 36.82
CA THR A 16 15.10 -8.97 36.06
C THR A 16 16.19 -9.06 34.98
N PRO A 17 15.92 -8.68 33.72
CA PRO A 17 16.96 -8.57 32.70
C PRO A 17 17.85 -7.34 32.94
N ALA A 18 19.16 -7.55 32.86
CA ALA A 18 20.18 -6.51 32.95
C ALA A 18 20.12 -5.55 31.75
N ALA A 19 20.34 -4.26 32.02
CA ALA A 19 20.42 -3.21 31.01
C ALA A 19 21.61 -3.43 30.05
N ALA A 20 21.35 -3.39 28.75
CA ALA A 20 22.37 -3.44 27.70
C ALA A 20 22.74 -2.00 27.25
N PRO A 21 24.01 -1.76 26.88
CA PRO A 21 24.56 -0.42 26.65
C PRO A 21 24.11 0.20 25.33
N ALA A 22 24.09 1.53 25.33
CA ALA A 22 23.80 2.40 24.20
C ALA A 22 24.97 2.45 23.19
N ASP A 23 24.63 2.89 21.98
CA ASP A 23 25.48 3.21 20.82
C ASP A 23 25.98 2.07 19.92
N ALA A 24 25.22 1.85 18.84
CA ALA A 24 25.70 1.97 17.46
C ALA A 24 24.51 1.84 16.50
N THR A 25 24.07 2.93 15.87
CA THR A 25 23.03 2.95 14.83
C THR A 25 23.67 2.87 13.43
N PRO A 26 23.33 1.86 12.60
CA PRO A 26 23.60 1.90 11.17
C PRO A 26 22.36 2.33 10.36
N ASP A 27 22.66 3.14 9.36
CA ASP A 27 21.82 3.85 8.37
C ASP A 27 20.64 3.04 7.79
N ALA A 28 19.43 3.56 7.97
CA ALA A 28 18.15 3.01 7.52
C ALA A 28 17.63 3.84 6.33
N ASP A 29 18.00 3.44 5.11
CA ASP A 29 17.45 4.01 3.88
C ASP A 29 16.70 2.93 3.09
N LYS A 30 15.50 3.31 2.64
CA LYS A 30 14.47 2.53 1.93
C LYS A 30 13.68 1.62 2.87
N ASP A 31 12.60 2.17 3.41
CA ASP A 31 11.23 1.64 3.35
C ASP A 31 10.32 2.61 4.14
N GLY A 32 9.18 2.98 3.55
CA GLY A 32 8.37 4.16 3.89
C GLY A 32 7.56 4.11 5.18
N TYR A 33 8.06 3.55 6.29
CA TYR A 33 7.28 3.43 7.53
C TYR A 33 7.91 4.17 8.72
N ASP A 34 7.21 5.20 9.22
CA ASP A 34 7.65 5.98 10.38
C ASP A 34 7.56 5.15 11.67
N ALA A 35 8.71 4.75 12.19
CA ALA A 35 8.92 4.36 13.58
C ALA A 35 9.54 5.55 14.33
N GLY A 36 8.70 6.43 14.88
CA GLY A 36 9.20 7.67 15.44
C GLY A 36 8.19 8.54 16.16
N PHE A 37 7.33 7.98 17.01
CA PHE A 37 6.56 8.82 17.95
C PHE A 37 6.70 8.31 19.39
N LYS A 38 7.35 9.13 20.22
CA LYS A 38 7.52 8.92 21.66
C LYS A 38 6.17 9.14 22.34
N GLY A 39 5.87 8.26 23.29
CA GLY A 39 4.60 8.24 24.01
C GLY A 39 4.26 9.57 24.67
N LEU A 40 2.95 9.82 24.74
CA LEU A 40 2.37 10.69 25.74
C LEU A 40 1.35 9.84 26.50
N ASN A 41 1.78 9.44 27.69
CA ASN A 41 0.87 9.43 28.83
C ASN A 41 0.48 10.89 29.04
N GLU A 42 -0.80 11.18 29.17
CA GLU A 42 -1.34 11.99 30.26
C GLU A 42 -2.87 11.90 30.21
N GLU A 43 -3.39 11.74 31.41
CA GLU A 43 -4.79 11.54 31.76
C GLU A 43 -5.53 12.87 31.60
N GLU A 44 -6.73 12.83 31.03
CA GLU A 44 -7.74 13.84 31.34
C GLU A 44 -9.01 13.11 31.80
N GLU A 45 -9.23 13.21 33.11
CA GLU A 45 -10.49 12.95 33.79
C GLU A 45 -11.58 13.85 33.20
N GLY A 46 -12.74 13.26 32.90
CA GLY A 46 -13.92 13.96 32.44
C GLY A 46 -15.15 13.34 33.07
N ASP A 47 -15.76 14.11 33.96
CA ASP A 47 -16.74 13.71 34.96
C ASP A 47 -18.00 13.04 34.44
N GLY A 48 -18.54 12.16 35.28
CA GLY A 48 -19.78 11.45 35.06
C GLY A 48 -21.03 12.31 35.23
N GLU A 49 -22.07 11.95 34.49
CA GLU A 49 -23.44 12.26 34.87
C GLU A 49 -24.34 11.04 34.64
N LYS A 50 -24.99 10.62 35.73
CA LYS A 50 -25.99 9.54 35.81
C LYS A 50 -27.34 10.03 35.29
N LYS A 51 -28.05 9.21 34.51
CA LYS A 51 -29.53 9.10 34.49
C LYS A 51 -29.89 7.66 34.09
N GLU A 52 -30.18 6.78 35.04
CA GLU A 52 -31.51 6.42 35.57
C GLU A 52 -32.44 5.71 34.57
N ASP A 53 -32.65 4.42 34.87
CA ASP A 53 -33.58 3.47 34.27
C ASP A 53 -35.05 3.90 34.42
N LYS A 54 -35.84 3.76 33.35
CA LYS A 54 -37.29 3.51 33.45
C LYS A 54 -37.81 2.55 32.38
N LYS A 55 -38.18 1.37 32.90
CA LYS A 55 -39.25 0.41 32.53
C LYS A 55 -40.00 0.57 31.20
N ASP A 56 -39.95 -0.54 30.46
CA ASP A 56 -41.03 -1.27 29.77
C ASP A 56 -42.44 -0.65 29.78
N SER A 57 -42.94 -0.39 28.59
CA SER A 57 -44.37 -0.38 28.29
C SER A 57 -44.61 -1.01 26.92
N GLU A 58 -45.46 -2.03 26.89
CA GLU A 58 -46.04 -2.69 25.71
C GLU A 58 -46.44 -1.68 24.61
N TYR A 59 -46.05 -1.97 23.37
CA TYR A 59 -46.50 -1.26 22.18
C TYR A 59 -47.44 -2.16 21.36
N ASP A 60 -48.72 -1.84 21.47
CA ASP A 60 -49.83 -2.29 20.63
C ASP A 60 -49.80 -1.48 19.32
N GLY A 61 -49.77 -2.19 18.19
CA GLY A 61 -49.71 -1.61 16.87
C GLY A 61 -51.06 -1.07 16.42
N THR A 62 -51.10 0.20 16.04
CA THR A 62 -51.63 0.72 14.77
C THR A 62 -51.69 2.25 14.80
N ALA A 63 -50.88 2.90 13.96
CA ALA A 63 -51.19 4.16 13.29
C ALA A 63 -50.02 4.53 12.38
N VAL A 64 -50.17 4.27 11.09
CA VAL A 64 -49.37 4.92 10.04
C VAL A 64 -49.67 6.41 10.08
N ASN A 65 -48.77 7.17 10.68
CA ASN A 65 -48.63 8.59 10.42
C ASN A 65 -47.45 8.74 9.47
N GLU A 66 -47.75 8.92 8.18
CA GLU A 66 -46.81 9.47 7.21
C GLU A 66 -46.46 10.90 7.64
N LYS A 67 -45.48 11.01 8.54
CA LYS A 67 -44.72 12.25 8.65
C LYS A 67 -43.78 12.24 7.45
N GLU A 68 -43.99 13.17 6.53
CA GLU A 68 -42.98 13.55 5.54
C GLU A 68 -41.64 13.69 6.28
N GLU A 69 -40.74 12.74 6.02
CA GLU A 69 -39.40 12.75 6.59
C GLU A 69 -38.71 13.99 6.03
N GLN A 70 -38.44 14.96 6.89
CA GLN A 70 -37.75 16.18 6.53
C GLN A 70 -36.37 15.78 5.99
N THR A 71 -36.23 15.74 4.67
CA THR A 71 -35.00 15.32 4.01
C THR A 71 -33.90 16.30 4.41
N ASP A 72 -32.89 15.79 5.13
CA ASP A 72 -31.68 16.55 5.43
C ASP A 72 -31.01 16.91 4.11
N ASP A 73 -31.17 18.17 3.68
CA ASP A 73 -30.72 18.72 2.40
C ASP A 73 -29.18 18.72 2.26
N THR A 74 -28.47 18.23 3.27
CA THR A 74 -27.02 18.01 3.30
C THR A 74 -26.60 16.55 3.10
N LYS A 75 -27.54 15.60 2.99
CA LYS A 75 -27.24 14.16 2.85
C LYS A 75 -27.47 13.67 1.42
N CYS A 76 -26.37 13.36 0.73
CA CYS A 76 -26.42 12.73 -0.59
C CYS A 76 -27.07 11.32 -0.51
N PRO A 77 -27.96 10.97 -1.46
CA PRO A 77 -28.68 9.69 -1.47
C PRO A 77 -27.76 8.49 -1.69
N HIS A 78 -26.61 8.67 -2.35
CA HIS A 78 -25.70 7.58 -2.73
C HIS A 78 -24.61 7.24 -1.70
N CYS A 79 -24.46 8.08 -0.67
CA CYS A 79 -23.39 7.90 0.32
C CYS A 79 -23.49 6.55 1.04
N LYS A 80 -24.72 6.11 1.31
CA LYS A 80 -25.00 4.85 2.04
C LYS A 80 -25.02 3.62 1.15
N ASP A 81 -25.06 3.78 -0.18
CA ASP A 81 -25.13 2.66 -1.12
C ASP A 81 -23.94 1.72 -0.93
N ASP A 82 -24.24 0.43 -1.02
CA ASP A 82 -23.26 -0.62 -0.99
C ASP A 82 -22.39 -0.61 -2.24
N ILE A 83 -21.10 -0.92 -2.04
CA ILE A 83 -20.13 -1.09 -3.11
C ILE A 83 -20.32 -2.49 -3.69
N THR A 84 -20.59 -2.57 -4.98
CA THR A 84 -20.90 -3.82 -5.68
C THR A 84 -19.70 -4.34 -6.46
N LEU A 85 -19.66 -5.66 -6.71
CA LEU A 85 -18.65 -6.27 -7.57
C LEU A 85 -18.70 -5.68 -9.00
N ALA A 86 -19.89 -5.33 -9.50
CA ALA A 86 -20.05 -4.70 -10.81
C ALA A 86 -19.33 -3.36 -10.89
N GLN A 87 -19.46 -2.50 -9.87
CA GLN A 87 -18.72 -1.25 -9.79
C GLN A 87 -17.21 -1.49 -9.72
N ILE A 88 -16.74 -2.45 -8.92
CA ILE A 88 -15.31 -2.78 -8.87
C ILE A 88 -14.78 -3.24 -10.24
N LYS A 89 -15.53 -4.08 -10.96
CA LYS A 89 -15.18 -4.55 -12.31
C LYS A 89 -15.23 -3.45 -13.37
N ALA A 90 -15.99 -2.38 -13.15
CA ALA A 90 -15.98 -1.19 -13.99
C ALA A 90 -14.80 -0.26 -13.66
N ILE A 91 -14.35 -0.23 -12.40
CA ILE A 91 -13.19 0.56 -11.97
C ILE A 91 -11.88 -0.08 -12.46
N THR A 92 -11.77 -1.41 -12.41
CA THR A 92 -10.55 -2.13 -12.76
C THR A 92 -10.80 -3.57 -13.19
N THR A 93 -9.75 -4.23 -13.69
CA THR A 93 -9.82 -5.64 -14.10
C THR A 93 -9.65 -6.55 -12.90
N ILE A 94 -10.69 -7.34 -12.61
CA ILE A 94 -10.64 -8.44 -11.63
C ILE A 94 -10.52 -9.77 -12.39
N ASN A 95 -9.65 -10.66 -11.90
CA ASN A 95 -9.56 -12.01 -12.44
C ASN A 95 -10.80 -12.81 -12.02
N ALA A 96 -11.42 -13.53 -12.96
CA ALA A 96 -12.60 -14.35 -12.70
C ALA A 96 -12.42 -15.31 -11.51
N LYS A 97 -11.21 -15.84 -11.28
CA LYS A 97 -10.92 -16.73 -10.15
C LYS A 97 -10.98 -16.05 -8.79
N ASP A 98 -10.81 -14.73 -8.75
CA ASP A 98 -10.77 -13.94 -7.53
C ASP A 98 -12.16 -13.33 -7.21
N GLU A 99 -13.13 -13.38 -8.14
CA GLU A 99 -14.46 -12.76 -7.97
C GLU A 99 -15.19 -13.25 -6.70
N THR A 100 -15.12 -14.55 -6.38
CA THR A 100 -15.74 -15.07 -5.15
C THR A 100 -15.13 -14.47 -3.88
N MET A 101 -13.81 -14.33 -3.83
CA MET A 101 -13.13 -13.70 -2.69
C MET A 101 -13.45 -12.21 -2.65
N VAL A 102 -13.44 -11.52 -3.80
CA VAL A 102 -13.76 -10.09 -3.87
C VAL A 102 -15.20 -9.82 -3.44
N THR A 103 -16.17 -10.66 -3.80
CA THR A 103 -17.55 -10.52 -3.32
C THR A 103 -17.62 -10.59 -1.80
N LYS A 104 -16.98 -11.59 -1.16
CA LYS A 104 -16.91 -11.68 0.31
C LYS A 104 -16.19 -10.49 0.94
N LEU A 105 -15.11 -10.02 0.33
CA LEU A 105 -14.39 -8.83 0.76
C LEU A 105 -15.32 -7.61 0.76
N LEU A 106 -16.14 -7.44 -0.28
CA LEU A 106 -17.11 -6.36 -0.37
C LEU A 106 -18.25 -6.48 0.64
N GLU A 107 -18.70 -7.69 0.98
CA GLU A 107 -19.66 -7.91 2.07
C GLU A 107 -19.12 -7.35 3.40
N TYR A 108 -17.88 -7.71 3.78
CA TYR A 108 -17.24 -7.15 4.97
C TYR A 108 -16.97 -5.65 4.86
N LEU A 109 -16.54 -5.16 3.69
CA LEU A 109 -16.30 -3.73 3.51
C LEU A 109 -17.59 -2.94 3.68
N ASN A 110 -18.69 -3.41 3.09
CA ASN A 110 -19.99 -2.75 3.22
C ASN A 110 -20.53 -2.78 4.65
N LEU A 111 -20.20 -3.83 5.41
CA LEU A 111 -20.50 -3.93 6.83
C LEU A 111 -19.73 -2.90 7.67
N TYR A 112 -18.46 -2.62 7.36
CA TYR A 112 -17.59 -1.78 8.20
C TYR A 112 -17.44 -0.34 7.72
N LYS A 113 -17.72 -0.02 6.44
CA LYS A 113 -17.39 1.28 5.83
C LYS A 113 -17.92 2.49 6.60
N ALA A 114 -19.13 2.39 7.15
CA ALA A 114 -19.80 3.51 7.83
C ALA A 114 -19.09 3.90 9.13
N ASP A 115 -18.81 2.91 9.99
CA ASP A 115 -18.16 3.12 11.28
C ASP A 115 -16.71 3.62 11.13
N HIS A 116 -16.11 3.35 9.97
CA HIS A 116 -14.73 3.67 9.65
C HIS A 116 -14.56 4.87 8.69
N LYS A 117 -15.55 5.76 8.62
CA LYS A 117 -15.46 7.02 7.85
C LYS A 117 -15.15 6.80 6.35
N ILE A 118 -15.70 5.72 5.79
CA ILE A 118 -15.74 5.44 4.35
C ILE A 118 -17.21 5.52 3.91
N ASP A 119 -17.84 6.63 4.28
CA ASP A 119 -19.29 6.83 4.36
C ASP A 119 -19.83 7.93 3.45
N THR A 120 -18.97 8.54 2.61
CA THR A 120 -19.36 9.42 1.52
C THR A 120 -18.92 8.84 0.18
N CYS A 121 -19.57 9.23 -0.92
CA CYS A 121 -19.14 8.80 -2.27
C CYS A 121 -17.65 9.10 -2.51
N VAL A 122 -17.20 10.30 -2.11
CA VAL A 122 -15.81 10.74 -2.26
C VAL A 122 -14.87 9.86 -1.44
N ARG A 123 -15.18 9.62 -0.16
CA ARG A 123 -14.36 8.76 0.72
C ARG A 123 -14.31 7.31 0.22
N LYS A 124 -15.44 6.77 -0.27
CA LYS A 124 -15.51 5.45 -0.92
C LYS A 124 -14.54 5.40 -2.12
N ALA A 125 -14.58 6.39 -3.00
CA ALA A 125 -13.72 6.44 -4.19
C ALA A 125 -12.23 6.51 -3.86
N HIS A 126 -11.83 7.37 -2.91
CA HIS A 126 -10.43 7.45 -2.47
C HIS A 126 -9.96 6.15 -1.82
N PHE A 127 -10.75 5.57 -0.90
CA PHE A 127 -10.41 4.30 -0.25
C PHE A 127 -10.25 3.18 -1.29
N ILE A 128 -11.25 2.98 -2.15
CA ILE A 128 -11.24 1.91 -3.17
C ILE A 128 -10.08 2.08 -4.14
N ALA A 129 -9.77 3.30 -4.59
CA ALA A 129 -8.65 3.54 -5.49
C ALA A 129 -7.31 3.11 -4.90
N GLN A 130 -7.06 3.46 -3.63
CA GLN A 130 -5.84 3.07 -2.92
C GLN A 130 -5.83 1.56 -2.64
N ALA A 131 -6.93 1.03 -2.12
CA ALA A 131 -7.09 -0.39 -1.80
C ALA A 131 -6.86 -1.28 -3.03
N LEU A 132 -7.42 -0.93 -4.19
CA LEU A 132 -7.21 -1.65 -5.44
C LEU A 132 -5.79 -1.54 -5.96
N HIS A 133 -5.07 -0.44 -5.71
CA HIS A 133 -3.66 -0.36 -6.10
C HIS A 133 -2.79 -1.26 -5.23
N GLU A 134 -2.90 -1.12 -3.90
CA GLU A 134 -2.07 -1.84 -2.94
C GLU A 134 -2.21 -3.36 -3.02
N SER A 135 -3.43 -3.83 -3.31
CA SER A 135 -3.74 -5.25 -3.33
C SER A 135 -3.70 -5.87 -4.73
N GLY A 136 -3.19 -5.16 -5.74
CA GLY A 136 -3.20 -5.65 -7.12
C GLY A 136 -4.61 -5.98 -7.60
N SER A 137 -5.54 -5.05 -7.39
CA SER A 137 -6.98 -5.20 -7.63
C SER A 137 -7.59 -6.35 -6.82
N PHE A 138 -7.31 -6.36 -5.50
CA PHE A 138 -7.68 -7.38 -4.52
C PHE A 138 -7.10 -8.79 -4.76
N SER A 139 -6.31 -9.01 -5.80
CA SER A 139 -5.74 -10.33 -6.11
C SER A 139 -4.54 -10.70 -5.23
N VAL A 140 -3.96 -9.77 -4.48
CA VAL A 140 -2.77 -9.96 -3.64
C VAL A 140 -3.07 -9.43 -2.24
N LEU A 141 -2.97 -10.31 -1.23
CA LEU A 141 -3.18 -9.97 0.18
C LEU A 141 -1.92 -10.26 1.03
N GLU A 142 -0.81 -10.61 0.42
CA GLU A 142 0.49 -10.78 1.08
C GLU A 142 1.59 -10.35 0.12
N GLU A 143 2.68 -9.79 0.65
CA GLU A 143 3.83 -9.51 -0.18
C GLU A 143 4.53 -10.80 -0.63
N ASP A 144 5.02 -10.79 -1.87
CA ASP A 144 5.81 -11.90 -2.41
C ASP A 144 7.30 -11.71 -2.07
N LEU A 145 7.84 -12.61 -1.24
CA LEU A 145 9.25 -12.62 -0.85
C LEU A 145 10.12 -13.53 -1.75
N ASN A 146 9.58 -14.02 -2.87
CA ASN A 146 10.23 -14.94 -3.80
C ASN A 146 11.24 -14.25 -4.75
N TYR A 147 12.13 -13.43 -4.18
CA TYR A 147 13.10 -12.60 -4.91
C TYR A 147 14.24 -13.41 -5.52
N ARG A 148 14.74 -12.96 -6.68
CA ARG A 148 15.95 -13.51 -7.30
C ARG A 148 17.21 -13.14 -6.51
N PRO A 149 18.27 -13.99 -6.53
CA PRO A 149 19.54 -13.69 -5.87
C PRO A 149 20.10 -12.30 -6.20
N SER A 150 20.00 -11.88 -7.47
CA SER A 150 20.49 -10.57 -7.95
C SER A 150 19.86 -9.38 -7.22
N SER A 151 18.60 -9.51 -6.80
CA SER A 151 17.85 -8.49 -6.06
C SER A 151 18.17 -8.49 -4.57
N LEU A 152 18.83 -9.54 -4.08
CA LEU A 152 19.12 -9.75 -2.66
C LEU A 152 20.61 -9.59 -2.32
N THR A 153 21.48 -9.38 -3.30
CA THR A 153 22.94 -9.39 -3.08
C THR A 153 23.42 -8.37 -2.03
N SER A 154 22.76 -7.21 -1.95
CA SER A 154 23.08 -6.16 -0.97
C SER A 154 22.59 -6.46 0.44
N TYR A 155 21.74 -7.47 0.61
CA TYR A 155 21.18 -7.78 1.92
C TYR A 155 22.21 -8.47 2.80
N TRP A 156 23.17 -9.24 2.29
CA TRP A 156 24.23 -9.87 3.08
C TRP A 156 25.54 -9.09 3.03
N LYS A 157 26.19 -8.92 4.19
CA LYS A 157 27.53 -8.34 4.27
C LYS A 157 28.57 -9.38 3.87
N LYS A 158 29.75 -8.92 3.45
CA LYS A 158 30.81 -9.79 2.94
C LYS A 158 31.29 -10.81 3.99
N GLU A 159 31.22 -10.45 5.26
CA GLU A 159 31.62 -11.28 6.40
C GLU A 159 30.64 -12.45 6.64
N GLU A 160 29.42 -12.36 6.10
CA GLU A 160 28.39 -13.39 6.17
C GLU A 160 28.42 -14.33 4.95
N PHE A 161 29.35 -14.12 4.02
CA PHE A 161 29.45 -14.99 2.85
C PHE A 161 29.95 -16.37 3.25
N ILE A 162 29.36 -17.39 2.64
CA ILE A 162 29.65 -18.79 2.98
C ILE A 162 30.96 -19.17 2.30
N ALA A 163 31.99 -19.44 3.11
CA ALA A 163 33.25 -19.99 2.62
C ALA A 163 32.99 -21.34 1.93
N LEU A 164 33.59 -21.58 0.76
CA LEU A 164 33.39 -22.81 0.00
C LEU A 164 34.29 -23.95 0.48
N THR A 165 34.15 -24.31 1.75
CA THR A 165 34.74 -25.54 2.30
C THR A 165 33.96 -26.76 1.80
N ASP A 166 34.59 -27.95 1.81
CA ASP A 166 33.91 -29.19 1.43
C ASP A 166 32.65 -29.44 2.26
N ALA A 167 32.68 -29.09 3.56
CA ALA A 167 31.53 -29.19 4.45
C ALA A 167 30.36 -28.30 4.01
N ASN A 168 30.63 -27.03 3.67
CA ASN A 168 29.58 -26.10 3.23
C ASN A 168 29.04 -26.46 1.85
N ILE A 169 29.89 -26.90 0.93
CA ILE A 169 29.46 -27.41 -0.38
C ILE A 169 28.54 -28.63 -0.19
N ALA A 170 28.93 -29.58 0.67
CA ALA A 170 28.11 -30.75 0.96
C ALA A 170 26.78 -30.39 1.64
N ALA A 171 26.79 -29.44 2.57
CA ALA A 171 25.60 -28.96 3.28
C ALA A 171 24.60 -28.26 2.34
N HIS A 172 25.08 -27.58 1.30
CA HIS A 172 24.26 -26.81 0.37
C HIS A 172 24.15 -27.43 -1.03
N LYS A 173 24.44 -28.73 -1.18
CA LYS A 173 24.37 -29.47 -2.46
C LYS A 173 23.01 -29.41 -3.16
N ALA A 174 21.94 -29.11 -2.42
CA ALA A 174 20.59 -28.92 -2.97
C ALA A 174 20.43 -27.59 -3.72
N HIS A 175 21.33 -26.62 -3.49
CA HIS A 175 21.27 -25.27 -4.06
C HIS A 175 22.35 -25.03 -5.09
N PHE A 176 23.55 -25.60 -4.90
CA PHE A 176 24.63 -25.45 -5.86
C PHE A 176 25.63 -26.61 -5.83
N SER A 177 26.40 -26.72 -6.91
CA SER A 177 27.59 -27.55 -6.98
C SER A 177 28.75 -26.75 -7.58
N VAL A 178 29.99 -27.16 -7.28
CA VAL A 178 31.14 -26.64 -8.03
C VAL A 178 31.13 -27.25 -9.43
N ALA A 179 31.33 -26.44 -10.47
CA ALA A 179 31.41 -26.94 -11.82
C ALA A 179 32.69 -27.78 -12.00
N GLU A 180 32.57 -28.94 -12.64
CA GLU A 180 33.73 -29.75 -12.96
C GLU A 180 34.64 -28.99 -13.95
N PRO A 181 35.98 -29.10 -13.82
CA PRO A 181 36.88 -28.53 -14.80
C PRO A 181 36.56 -29.13 -16.16
N LYS A 182 36.27 -28.29 -17.15
CA LYS A 182 36.12 -28.76 -18.54
C LYS A 182 37.41 -29.48 -18.92
N PRO A 183 37.35 -30.72 -19.46
CA PRO A 183 38.54 -31.46 -19.85
C PRO A 183 39.36 -30.59 -20.80
N ALA A 184 40.67 -30.48 -20.54
CA ALA A 184 41.57 -29.70 -21.36
C ALA A 184 41.49 -30.23 -22.81
N LYS A 185 41.06 -29.38 -23.76
CA LYS A 185 41.20 -29.69 -25.17
C LYS A 185 42.68 -29.64 -25.49
N GLY A 186 43.29 -30.81 -25.72
CA GLY A 186 44.62 -30.88 -26.31
C GLY A 186 44.64 -30.14 -27.65
N LYS A 187 45.81 -29.64 -28.06
CA LYS A 187 46.01 -28.93 -29.34
C LYS A 187 45.60 -29.75 -30.58
N ASP A 188 45.29 -31.03 -30.40
CA ASP A 188 45.03 -32.01 -31.45
C ASP A 188 43.57 -32.53 -31.46
N GLY A 189 42.67 -31.94 -30.66
CA GLY A 189 41.24 -32.30 -30.65
C GLY A 189 40.88 -33.66 -30.05
N LYS A 190 41.85 -34.41 -29.50
CA LYS A 190 41.59 -35.65 -28.73
C LYS A 190 41.50 -35.38 -27.23
N ALA A 191 40.53 -36.02 -26.58
CA ALA A 191 40.36 -35.96 -25.13
C ALA A 191 41.57 -36.63 -24.45
N ALA A 192 42.28 -35.89 -23.58
CA ALA A 192 43.27 -36.48 -22.68
C ALA A 192 42.57 -37.39 -21.66
N PRO A 193 43.18 -38.52 -21.25
CA PRO A 193 42.59 -39.41 -20.27
C PRO A 193 42.34 -38.66 -18.96
N ALA A 194 41.18 -38.91 -18.35
CA ALA A 194 40.81 -38.34 -17.06
C ALA A 194 41.89 -38.71 -16.03
N ALA A 195 42.60 -37.69 -15.52
CA ALA A 195 43.52 -37.88 -14.41
C ALA A 195 42.74 -38.44 -13.21
N ALA A 196 43.32 -39.44 -12.53
CA ALA A 196 42.74 -40.06 -11.34
C ALA A 196 42.29 -38.98 -10.32
N PRO A 197 41.18 -39.18 -9.59
CA PRO A 197 40.71 -38.21 -8.62
C PRO A 197 41.77 -38.02 -7.55
N ALA A 198 42.38 -36.84 -7.51
CA ALA A 198 43.27 -36.46 -6.43
C ALA A 198 42.49 -36.52 -5.10
N ALA A 199 43.12 -37.10 -4.08
CA ALA A 199 42.59 -37.13 -2.71
C ALA A 199 42.11 -35.73 -2.26
N PRO A 200 41.06 -35.63 -1.44
CA PRO A 200 40.43 -34.36 -1.08
C PRO A 200 41.43 -33.50 -0.32
N VAL A 201 41.93 -32.46 -0.99
CA VAL A 201 42.76 -31.42 -0.36
C VAL A 201 41.78 -30.47 0.32
N ALA A 202 41.76 -30.46 1.65
CA ALA A 202 40.80 -29.78 2.52
C ALA A 202 40.67 -28.24 2.34
N ASP A 203 41.29 -27.67 1.31
CA ASP A 203 41.50 -26.25 1.09
C ASP A 203 41.23 -25.79 -0.35
N LYS A 204 40.69 -26.66 -1.24
CA LYS A 204 40.65 -26.40 -2.69
C LYS A 204 39.93 -25.11 -3.09
N TYR A 205 38.94 -24.68 -2.32
CA TYR A 205 38.17 -23.46 -2.59
C TYR A 205 38.11 -22.49 -1.40
N LYS A 206 39.06 -22.58 -0.46
CA LYS A 206 39.07 -21.74 0.76
C LYS A 206 39.10 -20.24 0.49
N ASP A 207 39.66 -19.84 -0.66
CA ASP A 207 39.74 -18.43 -1.07
C ASP A 207 38.46 -17.93 -1.76
N PHE A 208 37.43 -18.77 -1.89
CA PHE A 208 36.15 -18.40 -2.48
C PHE A 208 35.05 -18.39 -1.43
N SER A 209 34.14 -17.43 -1.55
CA SER A 209 32.93 -17.37 -0.76
C SER A 209 31.70 -17.07 -1.62
N LEU A 210 30.56 -17.59 -1.22
CA LEU A 210 29.28 -17.42 -1.89
C LEU A 210 28.38 -16.48 -1.10
N ASN A 211 27.80 -15.49 -1.79
CA ASN A 211 26.77 -14.66 -1.21
C ASN A 211 25.53 -15.54 -0.89
N PRO A 212 25.00 -15.55 0.35
CA PRO A 212 23.85 -16.38 0.72
C PRO A 212 22.58 -16.12 -0.09
N ALA A 213 22.49 -14.98 -0.79
CA ALA A 213 21.43 -14.70 -1.76
C ALA A 213 21.24 -15.82 -2.80
N TYR A 214 22.30 -16.55 -3.16
CA TYR A 214 22.23 -17.67 -4.12
C TYR A 214 21.69 -18.97 -3.51
N ILE A 215 21.55 -19.06 -2.18
CA ILE A 215 20.97 -20.20 -1.46
C ILE A 215 19.53 -19.90 -1.06
N TYR A 216 19.28 -18.68 -0.58
CA TYR A 216 17.96 -18.29 -0.06
C TYR A 216 17.09 -17.56 -1.09
N GLY A 217 17.67 -17.06 -2.19
CA GLY A 217 16.91 -16.42 -3.27
C GLY A 217 16.36 -17.43 -4.28
N ASN A 218 15.34 -17.03 -5.03
CA ASN A 218 14.73 -17.83 -6.08
C ASN A 218 15.65 -18.00 -7.30
N THR A 219 16.17 -19.20 -7.43
CA THR A 219 16.83 -19.66 -8.65
C THR A 219 15.76 -20.26 -9.58
N ASN A 220 15.14 -19.41 -10.39
CA ASN A 220 14.02 -19.79 -11.28
C ASN A 220 14.36 -20.85 -12.35
N LYS A 221 15.65 -21.03 -12.62
CA LYS A 221 16.20 -22.02 -13.57
C LYS A 221 17.63 -22.35 -13.20
N GLU A 222 18.09 -23.53 -13.61
CA GLU A 222 19.50 -23.87 -13.52
C GLU A 222 20.37 -22.84 -14.25
N SER A 223 21.48 -22.47 -13.64
CA SER A 223 22.39 -21.45 -14.17
C SER A 223 23.77 -21.60 -13.58
N THR A 224 24.74 -20.83 -14.09
CA THR A 224 26.10 -20.83 -13.56
C THR A 224 26.45 -19.44 -13.05
N VAL A 225 27.08 -19.36 -11.87
CA VAL A 225 27.66 -18.12 -11.34
C VAL A 225 29.18 -18.23 -11.31
N LYS A 226 29.86 -17.14 -11.64
CA LYS A 226 31.33 -17.05 -11.60
C LYS A 226 31.76 -16.30 -10.35
N LEU A 227 32.49 -16.97 -9.49
CA LEU A 227 33.12 -16.39 -8.32
C LEU A 227 34.57 -16.01 -8.63
N THR A 228 35.07 -15.05 -7.88
CA THR A 228 36.48 -14.64 -7.90
C THR A 228 37.06 -14.90 -6.52
N SER A 229 38.30 -15.39 -6.45
CA SER A 229 39.00 -15.57 -5.19
C SER A 229 39.17 -14.25 -4.45
N SER A 230 39.36 -14.32 -3.14
CA SER A 230 39.59 -13.20 -2.24
C SER A 230 40.75 -12.29 -2.70
N ASP A 231 41.78 -12.88 -3.31
CA ASP A 231 42.95 -12.19 -3.87
C ASP A 231 42.76 -11.67 -5.32
N GLY A 232 41.60 -11.93 -5.93
CA GLY A 232 41.27 -11.49 -7.27
C GLY A 232 41.84 -12.33 -8.43
N LYS A 233 42.70 -13.31 -8.14
CA LYS A 233 43.54 -13.97 -9.17
C LYS A 233 42.88 -15.17 -9.83
N SER A 234 42.00 -15.86 -9.12
CA SER A 234 41.39 -17.10 -9.55
C SER A 234 39.89 -16.95 -9.77
N LYS A 235 39.34 -17.78 -10.66
CA LYS A 235 37.90 -17.84 -10.94
C LYS A 235 37.38 -19.24 -10.67
N LEU A 236 36.16 -19.32 -10.14
CA LEU A 236 35.45 -20.57 -9.89
C LEU A 236 34.05 -20.47 -10.48
N GLU A 237 33.60 -21.50 -11.19
CA GLU A 237 32.23 -21.58 -11.67
C GLU A 237 31.41 -22.49 -10.74
N LEU A 238 30.25 -22.02 -10.29
CA LEU A 238 29.27 -22.84 -9.56
C LEU A 238 28.03 -23.04 -10.42
N ASN A 239 27.51 -24.26 -10.45
CA ASN A 239 26.21 -24.58 -11.01
C ASN A 239 25.14 -24.38 -9.93
N LEU A 240 24.17 -23.52 -10.18
CA LEU A 240 23.03 -23.27 -9.32
C LEU A 240 21.87 -24.19 -9.72
N VAL A 241 21.26 -24.80 -8.72
CA VAL A 241 20.09 -25.67 -8.86
C VAL A 241 18.82 -24.81 -8.83
N LYS A 242 17.79 -25.21 -9.58
CA LYS A 242 16.50 -24.52 -9.55
C LYS A 242 15.79 -24.75 -8.20
N HIS A 243 15.45 -23.67 -7.49
CA HIS A 243 14.64 -23.70 -6.26
C HIS A 243 13.91 -22.37 -6.04
N LYS A 244 12.84 -22.39 -5.24
CA LYS A 244 12.15 -21.16 -4.77
C LYS A 244 12.99 -20.47 -3.69
N ALA A 245 12.67 -19.20 -3.41
CA ALA A 245 13.26 -18.53 -2.27
C ALA A 245 12.87 -19.20 -0.94
N ASP A 246 13.76 -19.10 0.05
CA ASP A 246 13.39 -19.26 1.45
C ASP A 246 12.83 -17.92 1.94
N GLU A 247 11.52 -17.76 1.80
CA GLU A 247 10.84 -16.51 2.10
C GLU A 247 10.97 -16.10 3.57
N ARG A 248 11.09 -17.06 4.50
CA ARG A 248 11.30 -16.76 5.92
C ARG A 248 12.64 -16.11 6.15
N ILE A 249 13.72 -16.67 5.60
CA ILE A 249 15.05 -16.07 5.69
C ILE A 249 15.09 -14.72 4.96
N VAL A 250 14.49 -14.63 3.78
CA VAL A 250 14.44 -13.38 3.00
C VAL A 250 13.69 -12.29 3.75
N GLY A 251 12.52 -12.60 4.31
CA GLY A 251 11.69 -11.66 5.09
C GLY A 251 12.39 -11.19 6.36
N ASN A 252 12.98 -12.13 7.12
CA ASN A 252 13.77 -11.78 8.30
C ASN A 252 14.98 -10.92 7.94
N ARG A 253 15.61 -11.16 6.79
CA ARG A 253 16.73 -10.34 6.36
C ARG A 253 16.30 -8.95 5.88
N LYS A 254 15.14 -8.86 5.25
CA LYS A 254 14.58 -7.60 4.75
C LYS A 254 14.07 -6.71 5.88
N TYR A 255 13.37 -7.28 6.87
CA TYR A 255 12.65 -6.52 7.88
C TYR A 255 13.10 -6.75 9.33
N GLY A 256 13.96 -7.73 9.60
CA GLY A 256 14.45 -8.01 10.96
C GLY A 256 15.28 -6.84 11.50
N GLY A 257 15.01 -6.45 12.75
CA GLY A 257 15.66 -5.30 13.38
C GLY A 257 15.19 -3.93 12.90
N ARG A 258 14.17 -3.86 12.02
CA ARG A 258 13.62 -2.60 11.50
C ARG A 258 12.27 -2.28 12.13
N ASP A 259 12.03 -1.00 12.37
CA ASP A 259 10.72 -0.45 12.74
C ASP A 259 9.96 -1.23 13.83
N GLY A 260 10.70 -1.71 14.84
CA GLY A 260 10.15 -2.45 15.99
C GLY A 260 10.11 -3.98 15.83
N ASN A 261 10.50 -4.54 14.69
CA ASN A 261 10.76 -5.98 14.55
C ASN A 261 12.06 -6.35 15.26
N SER A 262 12.07 -7.46 15.99
CA SER A 262 13.31 -8.04 16.49
C SER A 262 14.17 -8.62 15.36
N LYS A 263 15.48 -8.56 15.53
CA LYS A 263 16.47 -9.22 14.64
C LYS A 263 16.76 -10.66 15.07
N ASP A 264 16.38 -11.03 16.29
CA ASP A 264 16.75 -12.28 16.95
C ASP A 264 15.65 -13.36 16.82
N ASN A 265 14.58 -13.08 16.07
CA ASN A 265 13.47 -13.99 15.84
C ASN A 265 12.88 -13.80 14.42
N ASP A 266 11.71 -14.42 14.18
CA ASP A 266 11.01 -14.39 12.90
C ASP A 266 10.10 -13.14 12.70
N ASP A 267 10.25 -12.07 13.49
CA ASP A 267 9.40 -10.87 13.39
C ASP A 267 9.44 -10.28 11.97
N GLY A 268 10.60 -10.28 11.31
CA GLY A 268 10.74 -9.73 9.97
C GLY A 268 9.88 -10.46 8.93
N TYR A 269 9.81 -11.79 8.98
CA TYR A 269 8.91 -12.56 8.12
C TYR A 269 7.45 -12.52 8.59
N ASN A 270 7.22 -12.68 9.89
CA ASN A 270 5.87 -12.78 10.44
C ASN A 270 5.09 -11.47 10.28
N PHE A 271 5.77 -10.32 10.32
CA PHE A 271 5.15 -9.00 10.17
C PHE A 271 5.56 -8.30 8.87
N ARG A 272 5.78 -9.10 7.83
CA ARG A 272 5.80 -8.64 6.42
C ARG A 272 4.42 -8.09 6.02
N GLY A 273 4.31 -7.50 4.84
CA GLY A 273 3.07 -6.93 4.31
C GLY A 273 1.96 -7.97 4.15
N HIS A 274 0.83 -7.77 4.83
CA HIS A 274 -0.40 -8.56 4.66
C HIS A 274 -1.64 -7.66 4.56
N GLY A 275 -2.74 -8.21 4.02
CA GLY A 275 -4.01 -7.54 3.84
C GLY A 275 -4.04 -6.57 2.67
N ILE A 276 -5.13 -5.80 2.58
CA ILE A 276 -5.43 -4.95 1.42
C ILE A 276 -4.45 -3.76 1.34
N ILE A 277 -4.10 -3.14 2.48
CA ILE A 277 -3.19 -1.98 2.56
C ILE A 277 -1.77 -2.41 2.98
N GLN A 278 -1.44 -3.71 2.93
CA GLN A 278 -0.09 -4.22 3.22
C GLN A 278 0.44 -3.79 4.61
N LEU A 279 -0.32 -4.10 5.67
CA LEU A 279 0.08 -3.82 7.04
C LEU A 279 1.43 -4.49 7.35
N THR A 280 2.41 -3.72 7.81
CA THR A 280 3.81 -4.16 7.96
C THR A 280 4.40 -3.71 9.31
N HIS A 281 5.33 -4.50 9.84
CA HIS A 281 6.03 -4.36 11.11
C HIS A 281 5.19 -4.63 12.36
N LYS A 282 5.81 -5.27 13.34
CA LYS A 282 5.18 -5.72 14.59
C LYS A 282 4.38 -4.63 15.31
N PRO A 283 4.86 -3.37 15.46
CA PRO A 283 4.09 -2.35 16.16
C PRO A 283 2.73 -2.05 15.50
N ALA A 284 2.64 -2.14 14.17
CA ALA A 284 1.40 -1.93 13.45
C ALA A 284 0.39 -3.06 13.75
N TYR A 285 0.85 -4.31 13.75
CA TYR A 285 0.05 -5.47 14.16
C TYR A 285 -0.36 -5.41 15.64
N THR A 286 0.54 -5.01 16.54
CA THR A 286 0.22 -4.81 17.96
C THR A 286 -0.88 -3.77 18.14
N SER A 287 -0.80 -2.67 17.40
CA SER A 287 -1.83 -1.61 17.44
C SER A 287 -3.16 -2.10 16.89
N PHE A 288 -3.14 -2.84 15.78
CA PHE A 288 -4.33 -3.47 15.20
C PHE A 288 -4.97 -4.48 16.17
N THR A 289 -4.18 -5.37 16.79
CA THR A 289 -4.63 -6.28 17.86
C THR A 289 -5.33 -5.50 18.97
N GLY A 290 -4.70 -4.44 19.47
CA GLY A 290 -5.26 -3.63 20.54
C GLY A 290 -6.62 -3.01 20.17
N PHE A 291 -6.75 -2.48 18.96
CA PHE A 291 -8.03 -1.95 18.47
C PHE A 291 -9.09 -3.05 18.32
N ALA A 292 -8.74 -4.15 17.67
CA ALA A 292 -9.66 -5.27 17.42
C ALA A 292 -10.18 -5.88 18.74
N GLN A 293 -9.35 -5.97 19.78
CA GLN A 293 -9.74 -6.51 21.08
C GLN A 293 -10.52 -5.52 21.95
N LYS A 294 -10.18 -4.23 21.93
CA LYS A 294 -10.78 -3.23 22.82
C LYS A 294 -12.05 -2.61 22.24
N THR A 295 -11.98 -2.21 20.98
CA THR A 295 -13.03 -1.51 20.24
C THR A 295 -13.82 -2.48 19.39
N GLY A 296 -13.14 -3.29 18.58
CA GLY A 296 -13.78 -4.22 17.66
C GLY A 296 -14.29 -3.56 16.38
N PHE A 297 -15.04 -4.32 15.60
CA PHE A 297 -15.63 -3.93 14.32
C PHE A 297 -17.11 -4.30 14.31
N ASN A 298 -18.00 -3.37 13.94
CA ASN A 298 -19.46 -3.58 14.02
C ASN A 298 -19.91 -4.13 15.39
N ASN A 299 -19.42 -3.52 16.46
CA ASN A 299 -19.64 -3.92 17.86
C ASN A 299 -19.14 -5.33 18.25
N GLU A 300 -18.36 -6.00 17.38
CA GLU A 300 -17.77 -7.31 17.64
C GLU A 300 -16.28 -7.16 17.99
N LYS A 301 -15.90 -7.54 19.22
CA LYS A 301 -14.51 -7.55 19.67
C LYS A 301 -13.83 -8.86 19.29
N SER A 302 -12.60 -8.76 18.81
CA SER A 302 -11.76 -9.93 18.52
C SER A 302 -11.17 -10.50 19.80
N THR A 303 -11.07 -11.83 19.88
CA THR A 303 -10.28 -12.51 20.91
C THR A 303 -8.87 -12.84 20.44
N LEU A 304 -8.53 -12.56 19.17
CA LEU A 304 -7.24 -12.89 18.58
C LEU A 304 -6.18 -11.86 18.96
N ASP A 305 -4.95 -12.35 19.16
CA ASP A 305 -3.75 -11.54 19.06
C ASP A 305 -3.08 -11.83 17.71
N PHE A 306 -3.06 -10.85 16.82
CA PHE A 306 -2.45 -10.97 15.49
C PHE A 306 -0.92 -11.00 15.52
N THR A 307 -0.30 -10.80 16.69
CA THR A 307 1.14 -10.98 16.90
C THR A 307 1.53 -12.33 17.47
N ALA A 308 0.54 -13.14 17.87
CA ALA A 308 0.78 -14.45 18.44
C ALA A 308 1.35 -15.40 17.39
N THR A 309 2.43 -16.07 17.76
CA THR A 309 3.07 -17.13 16.97
C THR A 309 2.75 -18.49 17.57
N SER A 310 2.71 -19.50 16.70
CA SER A 310 2.52 -20.89 17.10
C SER A 310 3.39 -21.79 16.23
N GLU A 311 3.54 -23.05 16.65
CA GLU A 311 4.19 -24.07 15.85
C GLU A 311 3.30 -25.31 15.80
N GLU A 312 2.99 -25.76 14.59
CA GLU A 312 2.18 -26.95 14.36
C GLU A 312 2.95 -27.89 13.45
N LYS A 313 3.26 -29.11 13.93
CA LYS A 313 4.00 -30.13 13.17
C LYS A 313 5.32 -29.61 12.57
N GLY A 314 6.04 -28.77 13.32
CA GLY A 314 7.31 -28.17 12.87
C GLY A 314 7.16 -26.97 11.94
N VAL A 315 5.93 -26.53 11.64
CA VAL A 315 5.65 -25.35 10.83
C VAL A 315 5.32 -24.18 11.76
N LYS A 316 6.21 -23.18 11.77
CA LYS A 316 5.98 -21.92 12.46
C LYS A 316 4.90 -21.11 11.73
N LYS A 317 3.90 -20.65 12.48
CA LYS A 317 2.78 -19.82 12.02
C LYS A 317 2.70 -18.54 12.84
N CYS A 318 2.11 -17.51 12.26
CA CYS A 318 1.73 -16.30 12.98
C CYS A 318 0.27 -15.95 12.66
N ASN A 319 -0.47 -15.43 13.63
CA ASN A 319 -1.84 -14.99 13.39
C ASN A 319 -1.92 -13.80 12.41
N SER A 320 -0.81 -13.11 12.13
CA SER A 320 -0.73 -12.12 11.06
C SER A 320 -1.06 -12.70 9.68
N ASP A 321 -0.76 -13.98 9.44
CA ASP A 321 -1.06 -14.66 8.17
C ASP A 321 -2.59 -14.72 7.88
N LEU A 322 -3.44 -14.54 8.90
CA LEU A 322 -4.90 -14.47 8.76
C LEU A 322 -5.36 -13.25 7.94
N LEU A 323 -4.56 -12.19 7.85
CA LEU A 323 -4.86 -11.03 7.00
C LEU A 323 -4.72 -11.36 5.50
N SER A 324 -4.20 -12.54 5.17
CA SER A 324 -3.98 -13.00 3.79
C SER A 324 -4.87 -14.18 3.41
N ASP A 325 -5.79 -14.59 4.29
CA ASP A 325 -6.75 -15.65 4.01
C ASP A 325 -7.73 -15.20 2.91
N LYS A 326 -7.57 -15.78 1.72
CA LYS A 326 -8.47 -15.53 0.58
C LYS A 326 -9.79 -16.27 0.68
N ALA A 327 -9.90 -17.31 1.51
CA ALA A 327 -11.16 -18.00 1.74
C ALA A 327 -12.10 -17.18 2.63
N ASP A 328 -11.53 -16.46 3.60
CA ASP A 328 -12.20 -15.51 4.48
C ASP A 328 -11.39 -14.20 4.63
N PRO A 329 -11.67 -13.17 3.80
CA PRO A 329 -10.93 -11.92 3.81
C PRO A 329 -11.32 -10.97 4.95
N LYS A 330 -12.06 -11.42 5.99
CA LYS A 330 -12.52 -10.57 7.11
C LYS A 330 -11.39 -9.70 7.69
N TYR A 331 -10.26 -10.30 8.02
CA TYR A 331 -9.15 -9.58 8.65
C TYR A 331 -8.37 -8.71 7.67
N ALA A 332 -8.35 -9.05 6.38
CA ALA A 332 -7.82 -8.20 5.33
C ALA A 332 -8.61 -6.88 5.23
N VAL A 333 -9.94 -6.95 5.35
CA VAL A 333 -10.83 -5.78 5.37
C VAL A 333 -10.73 -5.00 6.67
N GLN A 334 -10.81 -5.68 7.82
CA GLN A 334 -10.75 -5.03 9.13
C GLN A 334 -9.46 -4.22 9.30
N SER A 335 -8.32 -4.79 8.93
CA SER A 335 -7.03 -4.08 8.97
C SER A 335 -7.00 -2.87 8.04
N ALA A 336 -7.61 -2.95 6.85
CA ALA A 336 -7.65 -1.85 5.90
C ALA A 336 -8.54 -0.68 6.35
N VAL A 337 -9.76 -0.97 6.82
CA VAL A 337 -10.69 0.08 7.29
C VAL A 337 -10.20 0.71 8.60
N TRP A 338 -9.59 -0.08 9.49
CA TRP A 338 -8.92 0.45 10.68
C TRP A 338 -7.71 1.31 10.31
N PHE A 339 -6.91 0.88 9.33
CA PHE A 339 -5.80 1.69 8.85
C PHE A 339 -6.29 3.06 8.39
N TRP A 340 -7.35 3.06 7.58
CA TRP A 340 -7.92 4.27 7.00
C TRP A 340 -8.45 5.25 8.05
N SER A 341 -9.19 4.76 9.05
CA SER A 341 -9.93 5.61 9.99
C SER A 341 -9.17 5.95 11.26
N THR A 342 -8.27 5.07 11.69
CA THR A 342 -7.79 5.04 13.08
C THR A 342 -6.27 4.98 13.17
N TYR A 343 -5.64 4.18 12.32
CA TYR A 343 -4.20 4.08 12.33
C TYR A 343 -3.57 5.43 11.98
N LYS A 344 -2.79 5.97 12.92
CA LYS A 344 -2.26 7.34 12.86
C LYS A 344 -3.40 8.33 12.63
N SER A 345 -4.34 8.46 13.56
CA SER A 345 -5.49 9.39 13.47
C SER A 345 -5.13 10.84 13.07
N GLY A 346 -3.88 11.29 13.31
CA GLY A 346 -3.35 12.55 12.78
C GLY A 346 -3.22 12.62 11.24
N SER A 347 -3.33 11.51 10.54
CA SER A 347 -3.22 11.40 9.08
C SER A 347 -4.46 11.94 8.35
N LYS A 348 -5.63 11.94 9.00
CA LYS A 348 -6.88 12.54 8.51
C LYS A 348 -7.24 12.15 7.07
N LEU A 349 -7.18 10.86 6.74
CA LEU A 349 -7.46 10.35 5.39
C LEU A 349 -8.88 10.68 4.92
N GLU A 350 -9.86 10.67 5.82
CA GLU A 350 -11.24 11.07 5.59
C GLU A 350 -11.33 12.54 5.15
N SER A 351 -10.71 13.46 5.90
CA SER A 351 -10.70 14.88 5.56
C SER A 351 -9.93 15.14 4.27
N LYS A 352 -8.81 14.44 4.03
CA LYS A 352 -8.08 14.58 2.77
C LYS A 352 -8.89 14.10 1.57
N SER A 353 -9.72 13.08 1.76
CA SER A 353 -10.62 12.59 0.73
C SER A 353 -11.69 13.64 0.43
N ASP A 354 -12.35 14.18 1.46
CA ASP A 354 -13.37 15.23 1.30
C ASP A 354 -12.83 16.48 0.58
N ASP A 355 -11.56 16.82 0.83
CA ASP A 355 -10.85 17.92 0.16
C ASP A 355 -10.38 17.59 -1.27
N GLU A 356 -10.67 16.40 -1.79
CA GLU A 356 -10.15 15.87 -3.06
C GLU A 356 -8.61 15.90 -3.16
N ASN A 357 -7.94 15.72 -2.03
CA ASN A 357 -6.49 15.76 -1.88
C ASN A 357 -5.83 14.41 -2.19
N PHE A 358 -5.91 13.98 -3.44
CA PHE A 358 -5.33 12.73 -3.91
C PHE A 358 -3.83 12.59 -3.55
N ALA A 359 -3.05 13.66 -3.72
CA ALA A 359 -1.63 13.63 -3.36
C ALA A 359 -1.39 13.42 -1.87
N GLY A 360 -2.19 14.09 -1.03
CA GLY A 360 -2.14 13.92 0.42
C GLY A 360 -2.51 12.50 0.87
N VAL A 361 -3.56 11.92 0.27
CA VAL A 361 -3.97 10.53 0.53
C VAL A 361 -2.84 9.56 0.13
N THR A 362 -2.33 9.67 -1.09
CA THR A 362 -1.29 8.75 -1.62
C THR A 362 0.00 8.79 -0.79
N ASN A 363 0.42 9.97 -0.34
CA ASN A 363 1.59 10.12 0.52
C ASN A 363 1.43 9.45 1.89
N VAL A 364 0.22 9.43 2.45
CA VAL A 364 -0.05 8.73 3.72
C VAL A 364 0.03 7.21 3.54
N ILE A 365 -0.54 6.69 2.45
CA ILE A 365 -0.61 5.24 2.20
C ILE A 365 0.76 4.66 1.85
N ASN A 366 1.47 5.26 0.89
CA ASN A 366 2.67 4.66 0.30
C ASN A 366 3.98 5.34 0.74
N GLY A 367 3.93 6.49 1.43
CA GLY A 367 5.13 7.26 1.78
C GLY A 367 5.89 7.86 0.60
N GLY A 368 5.34 7.76 -0.62
CA GLY A 368 5.91 8.38 -1.81
C GLY A 368 5.12 8.19 -3.10
N ASN A 369 5.79 8.46 -4.23
CA ASN A 369 5.16 8.66 -5.53
C ASN A 369 4.93 7.36 -6.35
N HIS A 370 5.40 6.20 -5.90
CA HIS A 370 5.23 4.96 -6.66
C HIS A 370 3.74 4.60 -6.85
N GLY A 371 3.38 4.20 -8.07
CA GLY A 371 2.01 3.83 -8.42
C GLY A 371 1.03 4.99 -8.61
N THR A 372 1.48 6.26 -8.46
CA THR A 372 0.63 7.47 -8.52
C THR A 372 -0.34 7.48 -9.70
N LYS A 373 0.13 7.16 -10.92
CA LYS A 373 -0.73 7.18 -12.12
C LYS A 373 -1.82 6.12 -12.06
N ASP A 374 -1.50 4.89 -11.65
CA ASP A 374 -2.51 3.82 -11.54
C ASP A 374 -3.53 4.14 -10.45
N ARG A 375 -3.09 4.59 -9.27
CA ARG A 375 -3.99 5.06 -8.19
C ARG A 375 -4.94 6.14 -8.68
N TYR A 376 -4.44 7.10 -9.46
CA TYR A 376 -5.26 8.19 -9.98
C TYR A 376 -6.25 7.73 -11.05
N THR A 377 -5.84 6.85 -11.96
CA THR A 377 -6.76 6.23 -12.93
C THR A 377 -7.88 5.48 -12.21
N LYS A 378 -7.56 4.72 -11.16
CA LYS A 378 -8.58 4.03 -10.35
C LYS A 378 -9.47 5.03 -9.59
N LEU A 379 -8.94 6.17 -9.15
CA LEU A 379 -9.75 7.22 -8.53
C LEU A 379 -10.73 7.84 -9.52
N LEU A 380 -10.30 8.19 -10.74
CA LEU A 380 -11.21 8.75 -11.76
C LEU A 380 -12.32 7.77 -12.12
N ASN A 381 -11.99 6.50 -12.35
CA ASN A 381 -13.01 5.48 -12.58
C ASN A 381 -13.90 5.30 -11.34
N GLY A 382 -13.32 5.31 -10.14
CA GLY A 382 -14.05 5.25 -8.88
C GLY A 382 -15.03 6.40 -8.68
N ARG A 383 -14.64 7.63 -9.05
CA ARG A 383 -15.53 8.80 -8.99
C ARG A 383 -16.77 8.61 -9.85
N LYS A 384 -16.60 8.06 -11.05
CA LYS A 384 -17.71 7.73 -11.94
C LYS A 384 -18.59 6.63 -11.37
N GLU A 385 -18.02 5.47 -11.06
CA GLU A 385 -18.77 4.25 -10.72
C GLU A 385 -19.37 4.29 -9.31
N LEU A 386 -18.82 5.12 -8.41
CA LEU A 386 -19.32 5.33 -7.04
C LEU A 386 -20.07 6.66 -6.89
N LEU A 387 -20.53 7.24 -8.00
CA LEU A 387 -21.47 8.38 -8.06
C LEU A 387 -20.96 9.62 -7.31
N VAL A 388 -19.66 9.91 -7.40
CA VAL A 388 -19.04 11.11 -6.80
C VAL A 388 -19.51 12.39 -7.50
N TYR A 389 -19.63 12.35 -8.82
CA TYR A 389 -20.09 13.53 -9.57
C TYR A 389 -21.54 13.86 -9.24
N ASP A 390 -22.41 12.85 -9.15
CA ASP A 390 -23.81 13.03 -8.77
C ASP A 390 -23.93 13.47 -7.30
N HIS A 391 -23.06 12.97 -6.43
CA HIS A 391 -22.93 13.44 -5.06
C HIS A 391 -22.66 14.96 -5.00
N TYR A 392 -21.69 15.47 -5.77
CA TYR A 392 -21.40 16.89 -5.81
C TYR A 392 -22.57 17.72 -6.37
N ARG A 393 -23.16 17.31 -7.49
CA ARG A 393 -24.31 18.02 -8.08
C ARG A 393 -25.48 18.09 -7.10
N TYR A 394 -25.84 16.96 -6.52
CA TYR A 394 -26.93 16.88 -5.55
C TYR A 394 -26.73 17.84 -4.38
N LEU A 395 -25.53 17.82 -3.76
CA LEU A 395 -25.26 18.67 -2.60
C LEU A 395 -25.18 20.16 -2.96
N LEU A 396 -24.65 20.52 -4.13
CA LEU A 396 -24.59 21.90 -4.60
C LEU A 396 -25.97 22.46 -4.93
N GLU A 397 -26.84 21.63 -5.51
CA GLU A 397 -28.22 21.99 -5.84
C GLU A 397 -29.10 22.14 -4.59
N ASN A 398 -29.02 21.17 -3.67
CA ASN A 398 -30.01 21.04 -2.60
C ASN A 398 -29.63 21.70 -1.27
N SER A 399 -28.33 21.80 -0.94
CA SER A 399 -27.93 22.39 0.34
C SER A 399 -28.37 23.85 0.46
N LYS A 400 -28.70 24.30 1.66
CA LYS A 400 -28.91 25.74 1.96
C LYS A 400 -27.71 26.40 2.64
N ASP A 401 -26.70 25.60 3.02
CA ASP A 401 -25.48 26.11 3.64
C ASP A 401 -24.48 26.54 2.56
N GLU A 402 -24.40 27.85 2.33
CA GLU A 402 -23.47 28.45 1.36
C GLU A 402 -21.99 28.23 1.73
N LYS A 403 -21.64 28.12 3.03
CA LYS A 403 -20.27 27.80 3.42
C LYS A 403 -19.93 26.35 3.07
N PHE A 404 -20.90 25.45 3.24
CA PHE A 404 -20.75 24.06 2.82
C PHE A 404 -20.60 23.96 1.29
N LYS A 405 -21.46 24.63 0.51
CA LYS A 405 -21.33 24.69 -0.96
C LYS A 405 -19.97 25.22 -1.39
N GLN A 406 -19.48 26.26 -0.73
CA GLN A 406 -18.16 26.81 -1.02
C GLN A 406 -17.04 25.79 -0.75
N LYS A 407 -17.13 24.99 0.33
CA LYS A 407 -16.17 23.89 0.57
C LYS A 407 -16.22 22.84 -0.54
N LEU A 408 -17.41 22.48 -1.01
CA LEU A 408 -17.57 21.54 -2.14
C LEU A 408 -16.92 22.09 -3.42
N LYS A 409 -17.11 23.39 -3.72
CA LYS A 409 -16.47 24.07 -4.84
C LYS A 409 -14.95 24.12 -4.68
N ASP A 410 -14.43 24.33 -3.48
CA ASP A 410 -12.99 24.31 -3.20
C ASP A 410 -12.40 22.91 -3.46
N ALA A 411 -13.08 21.85 -3.02
CA ALA A 411 -12.69 20.46 -3.29
C ALA A 411 -12.73 20.14 -4.80
N LEU A 412 -13.82 20.50 -5.48
CA LEU A 412 -13.93 20.36 -6.94
C LEU A 412 -12.84 21.14 -7.68
N THR A 413 -12.49 22.35 -7.23
CA THR A 413 -11.39 23.15 -7.83
C THR A 413 -10.07 22.39 -7.74
N LYS A 414 -9.84 21.69 -6.62
CA LYS A 414 -8.65 20.86 -6.44
C LYS A 414 -8.66 19.61 -7.31
N ALA A 415 -9.81 18.95 -7.47
CA ALA A 415 -9.98 17.84 -8.41
C ALA A 415 -9.78 18.28 -9.86
N ALA A 416 -10.28 19.46 -10.23
CA ALA A 416 -10.14 20.10 -11.54
C ALA A 416 -8.75 20.74 -11.77
N SER A 417 -7.80 20.52 -10.87
CA SER A 417 -6.42 20.98 -11.00
C SER A 417 -5.46 19.80 -11.05
N ALA A 418 -4.35 19.97 -11.77
CA ALA A 418 -3.27 18.99 -11.74
C ALA A 418 -2.73 18.83 -10.31
N GLN A 419 -2.43 17.60 -9.90
CA GLN A 419 -1.86 17.28 -8.58
C GLN A 419 -0.52 16.57 -8.74
N SER A 420 0.41 16.81 -7.82
CA SER A 420 1.74 16.20 -7.86
C SER A 420 2.02 15.43 -6.56
N VAL A 421 2.50 14.20 -6.71
CA VAL A 421 2.91 13.33 -5.61
C VAL A 421 4.42 13.20 -5.62
N CYS A 422 5.06 13.50 -4.50
CA CYS A 422 6.51 13.48 -4.34
C CYS A 422 6.88 12.52 -3.21
N ALA A 423 7.96 11.75 -3.38
CA ALA A 423 8.47 10.93 -2.30
C ALA A 423 9.05 11.81 -1.18
N TYR A 424 8.89 11.42 0.08
CA TYR A 424 9.48 12.14 1.21
C TYR A 424 10.72 11.41 1.71
N SER A 425 11.87 12.07 1.66
CA SER A 425 13.12 11.56 2.20
C SER A 425 13.21 11.87 3.69
N LYS A 426 13.12 10.83 4.53
CA LYS A 426 13.30 10.97 5.99
C LYS A 426 14.70 11.46 6.36
N LYS A 427 15.72 11.02 5.62
CA LYS A 427 17.13 11.39 5.83
C LYS A 427 17.34 12.89 5.65
N THR A 428 16.79 13.46 4.59
CA THR A 428 16.95 14.89 4.27
C THR A 428 15.83 15.77 4.82
N LYS A 429 14.75 15.14 5.32
CA LYS A 429 13.49 15.77 5.75
C LYS A 429 12.85 16.64 4.67
N LYS A 430 13.03 16.29 3.40
CA LYS A 430 12.52 17.02 2.23
C LYS A 430 11.76 16.09 1.30
N PHE A 431 10.87 16.67 0.51
CA PHE A 431 10.32 15.98 -0.65
C PHE A 431 11.36 15.91 -1.76
N ASP A 432 11.42 14.76 -2.41
CA ASP A 432 12.26 14.54 -3.57
C ASP A 432 11.79 15.40 -4.73
N ALA A 433 12.74 15.82 -5.58
CA ALA A 433 12.44 16.67 -6.74
C ALA A 433 11.63 15.92 -7.82
N ASP A 434 11.74 14.60 -7.85
CA ASP A 434 11.12 13.73 -8.87
C ASP A 434 9.65 13.45 -8.55
N CYS A 435 8.82 14.49 -8.54
CA CYS A 435 7.39 14.35 -8.35
C CYS A 435 6.70 13.76 -9.59
N ILE A 436 5.67 12.94 -9.37
CA ILE A 436 4.78 12.44 -10.44
C ILE A 436 3.52 13.28 -10.41
N SER A 437 3.24 13.96 -11.53
CA SER A 437 2.02 14.74 -11.72
C SER A 437 0.91 13.90 -12.37
N VAL A 438 -0.33 14.23 -12.02
CA VAL A 438 -1.56 13.73 -12.61
C VAL A 438 -2.42 14.89 -13.07
N ASP A 439 -3.14 14.69 -14.18
CA ASP A 439 -3.90 15.73 -14.84
C ASP A 439 -5.18 16.10 -14.08
N ALA A 440 -5.73 17.27 -14.41
CA ALA A 440 -7.03 17.72 -13.90
C ALA A 440 -8.16 16.76 -14.28
N ASP A 441 -9.15 16.62 -13.39
CA ASP A 441 -10.41 15.92 -13.66
C ASP A 441 -11.38 16.86 -14.43
N PRO A 442 -11.67 16.57 -15.72
CA PRO A 442 -12.52 17.44 -16.53
C PRO A 442 -14.00 17.40 -16.10
N GLU A 443 -14.50 16.29 -15.56
CA GLU A 443 -15.86 16.19 -15.03
C GLU A 443 -16.02 17.05 -13.77
N ALA A 444 -14.99 17.14 -12.92
CA ALA A 444 -14.99 18.07 -11.80
C ALA A 444 -15.05 19.53 -12.26
N GLN A 445 -14.33 19.88 -13.34
CA GLN A 445 -14.39 21.22 -13.94
C GLN A 445 -15.79 21.51 -14.51
N ALA A 446 -16.41 20.53 -15.18
CA ALA A 446 -17.76 20.69 -15.73
C ALA A 446 -18.80 21.02 -14.65
N ILE A 447 -18.70 20.42 -13.46
CA ILE A 447 -19.59 20.73 -12.32
C ILE A 447 -19.34 22.16 -11.80
N LEU A 448 -18.08 22.62 -11.76
CA LEU A 448 -17.79 24.01 -11.38
C LEU A 448 -18.41 25.01 -12.36
N ASP A 449 -18.33 24.71 -13.66
CA ASP A 449 -18.90 25.56 -14.70
C ASP A 449 -20.44 25.60 -14.61
N GLU A 450 -21.07 24.49 -14.22
CA GLU A 450 -22.52 24.35 -14.01
C GLU A 450 -23.03 25.17 -12.81
N PHE A 451 -22.32 25.14 -11.67
CA PHE A 451 -22.79 25.75 -10.42
C PHE A 451 -22.15 27.11 -10.08
N GLY A 452 -21.45 27.71 -11.05
CA GLY A 452 -20.66 28.91 -10.88
C GLY A 452 -19.42 28.62 -10.03
N GLY A 453 -18.24 28.73 -10.62
CA GLY A 453 -16.96 28.37 -10.01
C GLY A 453 -16.64 29.11 -8.71
N ASN A 454 -15.41 28.96 -8.24
CA ASN A 454 -15.00 29.62 -7.01
C ASN A 454 -14.92 31.15 -7.24
N SER A 455 -15.72 31.94 -6.50
CA SER A 455 -15.74 33.41 -6.57
C SER A 455 -14.35 34.07 -6.43
N LYS A 456 -13.38 33.37 -5.82
CA LYS A 456 -11.98 33.81 -5.72
C LYS A 456 -11.16 33.64 -7.02
N GLN A 457 -11.47 32.66 -7.87
CA GLN A 457 -10.82 32.49 -9.17
C GLN A 457 -11.39 33.42 -10.24
N ASP A 458 -12.67 33.76 -10.18
CA ASP A 458 -13.29 34.74 -11.08
C ASP A 458 -12.71 36.15 -10.89
N ALA A 459 -12.29 36.50 -9.66
CA ALA A 459 -11.55 37.72 -9.37
C ALA A 459 -10.12 37.74 -9.99
N ALA A 460 -9.52 36.58 -10.25
CA ALA A 460 -8.22 36.46 -10.90
C ALA A 460 -8.33 36.47 -12.43
N LYS A 461 -9.43 35.94 -13.00
CA LYS A 461 -9.74 36.04 -14.43
C LYS A 461 -10.19 37.45 -14.82
N GLY A 462 -10.98 38.12 -13.98
CA GLY A 462 -11.47 39.50 -14.20
C GLY A 462 -10.39 40.60 -14.16
N LYS A 463 -9.15 40.29 -13.78
CA LYS A 463 -8.03 41.26 -13.74
C LYS A 463 -7.16 41.29 -15.00
N LYS A 464 -7.42 40.42 -15.99
CA LYS A 464 -6.66 40.41 -17.26
C LYS A 464 -7.33 41.16 -18.42
N ASP A 465 -8.62 41.49 -18.31
CA ASP A 465 -9.37 42.06 -19.46
C ASP A 465 -9.74 43.55 -19.32
N ASP A 466 -9.29 44.25 -18.26
CA ASP A 466 -9.60 45.68 -18.05
C ASP A 466 -8.47 46.64 -18.44
N LYS A 467 -7.88 46.42 -19.63
CA LYS A 467 -7.06 47.42 -20.33
C LYS A 467 -7.34 47.41 -21.82
N SER A 468 -8.56 47.77 -22.20
CA SER A 468 -8.80 48.55 -23.43
C SER A 468 -10.30 48.82 -23.61
N LYS A 469 -10.76 49.97 -23.13
CA LYS A 469 -11.95 50.60 -23.70
C LYS A 469 -11.84 52.11 -23.59
N ALA A 470 -11.42 52.73 -24.70
CA ALA A 470 -11.71 54.13 -24.97
C ALA A 470 -13.18 54.25 -25.43
N PRO A 471 -13.86 55.37 -25.13
CA PRO A 471 -15.30 55.52 -25.35
C PRO A 471 -15.65 55.75 -26.83
N PRO A 472 -16.93 55.52 -27.23
CA PRO A 472 -17.32 55.45 -28.64
C PRO A 472 -17.54 56.84 -29.25
N ALA A 473 -17.13 57.01 -30.51
CA ALA A 473 -17.54 58.10 -31.38
C ALA A 473 -18.57 57.62 -32.40
N ALA A 474 -19.57 58.46 -32.66
CA ALA A 474 -20.75 58.24 -33.51
C ALA A 474 -20.42 58.24 -35.04
N PRO A 475 -21.38 57.87 -35.91
CA PRO A 475 -21.11 57.20 -37.19
C PRO A 475 -21.02 58.14 -38.41
N GLY A 476 -20.32 57.67 -39.46
CA GLY A 476 -20.21 58.33 -40.76
C GLY A 476 -19.88 57.34 -41.88
N GLN A 477 -20.46 57.56 -43.04
CA GLN A 477 -20.72 56.63 -44.14
C GLN A 477 -19.52 56.30 -45.07
N ALA A 478 -19.76 55.25 -45.87
CA ALA A 478 -19.45 55.11 -47.30
C ALA A 478 -18.16 54.40 -47.75
N GLY A 479 -18.36 53.54 -48.77
CA GLY A 479 -17.34 53.08 -49.74
C GLY A 479 -16.98 51.59 -49.60
N GLN A 480 -17.64 50.64 -50.28
CA GLN A 480 -17.28 50.16 -51.65
C GLN A 480 -15.76 49.95 -51.80
N THR A 481 -15.19 48.75 -51.99
CA THR A 481 -15.37 47.78 -53.09
C THR A 481 -14.36 46.63 -52.88
N GLY A 482 -14.55 45.47 -53.53
CA GLY A 482 -13.43 44.58 -53.89
C GLY A 482 -13.48 43.12 -53.43
N LYS A 483 -14.28 42.30 -54.13
CA LYS A 483 -14.09 40.84 -54.35
C LYS A 483 -12.74 40.58 -55.11
N PRO A 484 -12.30 39.32 -55.39
CA PRO A 484 -12.23 38.10 -54.57
C PRO A 484 -10.99 37.16 -54.85
N ALA A 485 -10.84 36.11 -54.02
CA ALA A 485 -10.45 34.73 -54.38
C ALA A 485 -8.97 34.41 -54.81
N PRO A 486 -8.60 33.13 -55.04
CA PRO A 486 -8.50 32.06 -54.03
C PRO A 486 -7.24 31.16 -54.20
N GLY A 487 -7.02 30.24 -53.25
CA GLY A 487 -6.50 28.90 -53.56
C GLY A 487 -5.06 28.60 -53.12
N GLN A 488 -4.89 27.57 -52.28
CA GLN A 488 -4.39 26.24 -52.68
C GLN A 488 -4.01 25.43 -51.43
N ALA A 489 -4.46 24.19 -51.40
CA ALA A 489 -4.04 23.12 -50.49
C ALA A 489 -3.19 22.10 -51.27
N PRO A 490 -2.76 20.96 -50.70
CA PRO A 490 -1.82 20.77 -49.59
C PRO A 490 -0.67 19.82 -50.00
N ALA A 491 0.35 19.64 -49.15
CA ALA A 491 1.36 18.58 -49.35
C ALA A 491 1.82 17.93 -48.02
N GLY A 492 1.57 16.62 -47.91
CA GLY A 492 2.61 15.60 -47.70
C GLY A 492 3.41 15.53 -46.39
N LYS A 493 3.06 14.53 -45.57
CA LYS A 493 3.85 13.70 -44.61
C LYS A 493 5.37 13.56 -44.90
N PRO A 494 6.24 13.27 -43.89
CA PRO A 494 6.32 11.92 -43.29
C PRO A 494 6.66 11.80 -41.79
N ALA A 495 6.47 10.58 -41.28
CA ALA A 495 6.74 10.09 -39.92
C ALA A 495 8.24 9.91 -39.61
N PRO A 496 8.59 9.65 -38.33
CA PRO A 496 9.60 8.62 -38.06
C PRO A 496 9.26 7.64 -36.92
N LYS A 497 9.91 6.47 -37.04
CA LYS A 497 10.03 5.35 -36.10
C LYS A 497 11.13 5.63 -35.08
N HIS A 498 10.94 5.26 -33.81
CA HIS A 498 11.54 4.07 -33.17
C HIS A 498 11.14 3.96 -31.70
#